data_AF-A0A9N9RZG3-F1
#
_entry.id   AF-A0A9N9RZG3-F1
#
_cell.length_a   1.000
_cell.length_b   1.000
_cell.length_c   1.000
_cell.angle_alpha   90.00
_cell.angle_beta   90.00
_cell.angle_gamma   90.00
#
_symmetry.space_group_name_H-M   'P 1'
#
loop_
_entity.id
_entity.type
_entity.pdbx_description
1 polymer ?
#
loop_
_entity_poly.entity_id
_entity_poly.type
_entity_poly.pdbx_seq_one_letter_code
_entity_poly.pdbx_strand_id
1 'polypeptide(L)'
;MLSHNEITSIGKDAFKKMTIKPVTVYDNTFQQKLEEIDLSHNKLTNLHHETFSQLNSLIILNLKHNNIRLKYGQFPLTLKRLDLSYNQLKDFTLRQLLGSQLLEELKLNGNFFDNAKIEFLFPEAIFQLMHVYRFEMSDTFNCMQLADVLLYFKKINRNIIVQFENEVTNSSNIFGISCVDASDTS
;
A
#
# COMPACT_ATOMS: atom_id res chain seq x y z
N MET A 1 9.76 -16.09 3.90
CA MET A 1 8.41 -15.51 4.09
C MET A 1 8.16 -15.40 5.58
N LEU A 2 7.75 -14.23 6.05
CA LEU A 2 7.47 -13.94 7.48
C LEU A 2 5.96 -13.75 7.73
N SER A 3 5.12 -14.04 6.74
CA SER A 3 3.67 -13.94 6.83
C SER A 3 3.07 -14.99 7.77
N HIS A 4 1.85 -14.72 8.25
CA HIS A 4 1.09 -15.61 9.15
C HIS A 4 1.82 -15.90 10.47
N ASN A 5 2.40 -14.86 11.08
CA ASN A 5 3.06 -14.95 12.39
C ASN A 5 2.42 -13.95 13.38
N GLU A 6 3.01 -13.81 14.56
CA GLU A 6 2.55 -12.87 15.60
C GLU A 6 3.46 -11.65 15.73
N ILE A 7 4.14 -11.24 14.65
CA ILE A 7 5.10 -10.13 14.71
C ILE A 7 4.34 -8.83 14.97
N THR A 8 4.73 -8.11 16.03
CA THR A 8 4.07 -6.85 16.45
C THR A 8 4.84 -5.59 16.06
N SER A 9 6.15 -5.71 15.85
CA SER A 9 7.02 -4.61 15.47
C SER A 9 8.22 -5.09 14.67
N ILE A 10 8.75 -4.19 13.83
CA ILE A 10 9.99 -4.41 13.10
C ILE A 10 10.95 -3.26 13.38
N GLY A 11 12.14 -3.61 13.87
CA GLY A 11 13.21 -2.67 14.16
C GLY A 11 14.01 -2.28 12.91
N LYS A 12 14.75 -1.17 13.02
CA LYS A 12 15.60 -0.59 11.97
C LYS A 12 16.46 -1.63 11.24
N ASP A 13 17.11 -2.52 11.99
CA ASP A 13 18.12 -3.43 11.45
C ASP A 13 17.58 -4.82 11.06
N ALA A 14 16.25 -5.03 11.09
CA ALA A 14 15.64 -6.35 10.86
C ALA A 14 16.04 -6.98 9.52
N PHE A 15 16.27 -6.14 8.49
CA PHE A 15 16.69 -6.57 7.16
C PHE A 15 18.14 -6.17 6.83
N LYS A 16 18.92 -5.67 7.79
CA LYS A 16 20.27 -5.13 7.56
C LYS A 16 21.24 -6.15 6.96
N LYS A 17 21.13 -7.42 7.34
CA LYS A 17 21.96 -8.51 6.78
C LYS A 17 21.61 -8.84 5.32
N MET A 18 20.46 -8.38 4.86
CA MET A 18 19.96 -8.56 3.48
C MET A 18 20.26 -7.33 2.62
N THR A 19 20.60 -6.19 3.22
CA THR A 19 21.20 -5.05 2.54
C THR A 19 22.67 -5.37 2.24
N ILE A 20 23.05 -5.20 0.98
CA ILE A 20 24.35 -5.54 0.36
C ILE A 20 25.54 -5.33 1.32
N LYS A 21 26.33 -6.39 1.59
CA LYS A 21 27.71 -6.20 2.05
C LYS A 21 28.47 -5.52 0.92
N PRO A 22 29.29 -4.46 1.16
CA PRO A 22 30.09 -3.86 0.10
C PRO A 22 30.88 -4.97 -0.60
N VAL A 23 30.63 -5.10 -1.90
CA VAL A 23 31.22 -6.15 -2.73
C VAL A 23 32.73 -5.96 -2.72
N THR A 24 33.44 -6.79 -1.96
CA THR A 24 34.87 -7.03 -2.21
C THR A 24 34.95 -7.82 -3.51
N VAL A 25 35.75 -7.33 -4.45
CA VAL A 25 35.80 -7.60 -5.91
C VAL A 25 35.92 -9.08 -6.34
N TYR A 26 35.88 -10.05 -5.42
CA TYR A 26 36.17 -11.47 -5.70
C TYR A 26 35.03 -12.45 -5.45
N ASP A 27 33.85 -12.02 -4.98
CA ASP A 27 32.79 -12.97 -4.63
C ASP A 27 31.66 -12.99 -5.66
N ASN A 28 31.72 -13.96 -6.59
CA ASN A 28 30.69 -14.29 -7.59
C ASN A 28 29.52 -15.10 -6.97
N THR A 29 29.26 -14.98 -5.67
CA THR A 29 28.06 -15.56 -5.05
C THR A 29 26.84 -14.74 -5.46
N PHE A 30 25.88 -15.40 -6.10
CA PHE A 30 24.51 -14.91 -6.34
C PHE A 30 23.96 -14.23 -5.07
N GLN A 31 23.99 -12.91 -5.02
CA GLN A 31 23.41 -12.14 -3.93
C GLN A 31 21.90 -12.21 -4.06
N GLN A 32 21.23 -12.85 -3.09
CA GLN A 32 19.77 -12.79 -2.97
C GLN A 32 19.35 -11.34 -2.69
N LYS A 33 19.02 -10.61 -3.76
CA LYS A 33 18.36 -9.32 -3.65
C LYS A 33 16.94 -9.59 -3.17
N LEU A 34 16.58 -8.98 -2.05
CA LEU A 34 15.23 -9.11 -1.52
C LEU A 34 14.31 -8.20 -2.35
N GLU A 35 13.83 -8.72 -3.47
CA GLU A 35 12.90 -8.02 -4.36
C GLU A 35 11.47 -8.02 -3.79
N GLU A 36 11.15 -9.00 -2.95
CA GLU A 36 9.82 -9.20 -2.40
C GLU A 36 9.89 -9.50 -0.89
N ILE A 37 9.14 -8.74 -0.10
CA ILE A 37 8.89 -9.01 1.32
C ILE A 37 7.42 -9.28 1.52
N ASP A 38 7.11 -10.45 2.07
CA ASP A 38 5.78 -10.77 2.58
C ASP A 38 5.78 -10.83 4.11
N LEU A 39 5.05 -9.89 4.70
CA LEU A 39 4.78 -9.71 6.13
C LEU A 39 3.27 -9.74 6.43
N SER A 40 2.47 -10.21 5.47
CA SER A 40 1.02 -10.27 5.62
C SER A 40 0.57 -11.15 6.79
N HIS A 41 -0.64 -10.92 7.30
CA HIS A 41 -1.21 -11.69 8.41
C HIS A 41 -0.28 -11.74 9.63
N ASN A 42 0.10 -10.55 10.11
CA ASN A 42 0.84 -10.37 11.35
C ASN A 42 0.06 -9.41 12.27
N LYS A 43 0.68 -8.97 13.36
CA LYS A 43 0.08 -8.01 14.30
C LYS A 43 0.86 -6.69 14.30
N LEU A 44 1.47 -6.34 13.16
CA LEU A 44 2.38 -5.19 13.06
C LEU A 44 1.61 -3.91 13.34
N THR A 45 2.10 -3.14 14.30
CA THR A 45 1.55 -1.82 14.64
C THR A 45 2.57 -0.72 14.38
N ASN A 46 3.84 -1.02 14.68
CA ASN A 46 4.94 -0.07 14.61
C ASN A 46 6.02 -0.57 13.63
N LEU A 47 6.22 0.22 12.58
CA LEU A 47 7.32 0.07 11.64
C LEU A 47 8.31 1.21 11.87
N HIS A 48 9.58 0.88 12.16
CA HIS A 48 10.60 1.91 12.22
C HIS A 48 10.76 2.57 10.84
N HIS A 49 10.90 3.90 10.78
CA HIS A 49 10.89 4.65 9.52
C HIS A 49 12.01 4.26 8.55
N GLU A 50 13.13 3.74 9.06
CA GLU A 50 14.26 3.26 8.26
C GLU A 50 14.21 1.76 7.93
N THR A 51 13.19 1.03 8.38
CA THR A 51 13.14 -0.44 8.23
C THR A 51 13.22 -0.88 6.78
N PHE A 52 12.43 -0.24 5.91
CA PHE A 52 12.36 -0.59 4.50
C PHE A 52 13.01 0.46 3.60
N SER A 53 13.17 1.71 4.05
CA SER A 53 13.65 2.81 3.21
C SER A 53 15.07 2.61 2.66
N GLN A 54 15.89 1.77 3.33
CA GLN A 54 17.24 1.43 2.89
C GLN A 54 17.31 0.19 1.97
N LEU A 55 16.18 -0.47 1.71
CA LEU A 55 16.13 -1.68 0.89
C LEU A 55 16.05 -1.32 -0.60
N ASN A 56 17.18 -0.91 -1.16
CA ASN A 56 17.32 -0.41 -2.54
C ASN A 56 17.09 -1.45 -3.65
N SER A 57 16.67 -2.67 -3.32
CA SER A 57 16.27 -3.68 -4.30
C SER A 57 14.84 -4.16 -4.06
N LEU A 58 14.14 -3.63 -3.05
CA LEU A 58 12.78 -4.04 -2.74
C LEU A 58 11.81 -3.46 -3.78
N ILE A 59 11.08 -4.35 -4.43
CA ILE A 59 10.11 -4.06 -5.49
C ILE A 59 8.68 -4.28 -4.99
N ILE A 60 8.46 -5.29 -4.15
CA ILE A 60 7.15 -5.67 -3.62
C ILE A 60 7.20 -5.73 -2.10
N LEU A 61 6.23 -5.10 -1.46
CA LEU A 61 6.02 -5.20 -0.03
C LEU A 61 4.55 -5.52 0.26
N ASN A 62 4.32 -6.67 0.89
CA ASN A 62 3.00 -7.08 1.35
C ASN A 62 2.90 -6.91 2.87
N LEU A 63 2.03 -5.98 3.29
CA LEU A 63 1.70 -5.69 4.69
C LEU A 63 0.21 -5.96 4.98
N LYS A 64 -0.49 -6.68 4.10
CA LYS A 64 -1.91 -7.03 4.23
C LYS A 64 -2.23 -7.67 5.58
N HIS A 65 -3.40 -7.39 6.15
CA HIS A 65 -3.82 -7.95 7.45
C HIS A 65 -2.79 -7.72 8.56
N ASN A 66 -2.58 -6.45 8.87
CA ASN A 66 -1.82 -5.98 10.02
C ASN A 66 -2.59 -4.82 10.68
N ASN A 67 -1.97 -4.05 11.56
CA ASN A 67 -2.57 -2.88 12.21
C ASN A 67 -1.64 -1.66 12.07
N ILE A 68 -1.01 -1.50 10.91
CA ILE A 68 0.10 -0.54 10.78
C ILE A 68 -0.39 0.91 10.78
N ARG A 69 0.46 1.80 11.29
CA ARG A 69 0.32 3.25 11.07
C ARG A 69 1.44 3.76 10.19
N LEU A 70 1.06 4.44 9.11
CA LEU A 70 2.01 4.97 8.14
C LEU A 70 2.68 6.26 8.64
N LYS A 71 3.96 6.38 8.34
CA LYS A 71 4.80 7.57 8.54
C LYS A 71 5.42 7.96 7.21
N TYR A 72 5.79 9.22 7.08
CA TYR A 72 6.48 9.74 5.90
C TYR A 72 7.83 9.04 5.69
N GLY A 73 8.13 8.69 4.44
CA GLY A 73 9.44 8.15 4.05
C GLY A 73 9.75 6.75 4.55
N GLN A 74 8.74 5.97 4.94
CA GLN A 74 8.90 4.60 5.45
C GLN A 74 9.35 3.57 4.40
N PHE A 75 9.11 3.86 3.12
CA PHE A 75 9.24 2.91 2.02
C PHE A 75 10.39 3.29 1.08
N PRO A 76 11.03 2.30 0.42
CA PRO A 76 12.17 2.57 -0.45
C PRO A 76 11.75 3.18 -1.79
N LEU A 77 12.69 3.88 -2.44
CA LEU A 77 12.51 4.50 -3.75
C LEU A 77 12.18 3.51 -4.86
N THR A 78 12.65 2.26 -4.73
CA THR A 78 12.50 1.19 -5.75
C THR A 78 11.16 0.48 -5.70
N LEU A 79 10.33 0.74 -4.68
CA LEU A 79 9.09 0.01 -4.46
C LEU A 79 8.10 0.27 -5.60
N LYS A 80 7.58 -0.81 -6.20
CA LYS A 80 6.60 -0.77 -7.29
C LYS A 80 5.22 -1.26 -6.88
N ARG A 81 5.15 -2.21 -5.94
CA ARG A 81 3.88 -2.79 -5.48
C ARG A 81 3.82 -2.77 -3.96
N LEU A 82 2.74 -2.22 -3.43
CA LEU A 82 2.52 -2.10 -2.00
C LEU A 82 1.10 -2.55 -1.66
N ASP A 83 0.99 -3.56 -0.81
CA ASP A 83 -0.28 -4.02 -0.26
C ASP A 83 -0.45 -3.56 1.18
N LEU A 84 -1.42 -2.68 1.42
CA LEU A 84 -1.82 -2.14 2.72
C LEU A 84 -3.23 -2.58 3.10
N SER A 85 -3.79 -3.56 2.41
CA SER A 85 -5.18 -3.99 2.61
C SER A 85 -5.40 -4.47 4.04
N TYR A 86 -6.57 -4.19 4.60
CA TYR A 86 -6.98 -4.64 5.94
C TYR A 86 -5.98 -4.22 7.04
N ASN A 87 -5.58 -2.94 7.06
CA ASN A 87 -4.74 -2.35 8.11
C ASN A 87 -5.48 -1.37 9.03
N GLN A 88 -6.79 -1.23 8.87
CA GLN A 88 -7.63 -0.28 9.60
C GLN A 88 -7.15 1.18 9.45
N LEU A 89 -6.57 1.52 8.30
CA LEU A 89 -6.09 2.87 8.02
C LEU A 89 -7.29 3.84 7.98
N LYS A 90 -7.17 4.95 8.70
CA LYS A 90 -8.15 6.06 8.71
C LYS A 90 -7.55 7.38 8.19
N ASP A 91 -6.29 7.64 8.55
CA ASP A 91 -5.58 8.89 8.23
C ASP A 91 -4.56 8.71 7.08
N PHE A 92 -4.90 7.91 6.07
CA PHE A 92 -4.03 7.71 4.91
C PHE A 92 -3.93 8.98 4.06
N THR A 93 -2.74 9.27 3.55
CA THR A 93 -2.56 10.26 2.48
C THR A 93 -1.41 9.82 1.59
N LEU A 94 -1.54 10.04 0.27
CA LEU A 94 -0.49 9.73 -0.69
C LEU A 94 0.85 10.43 -0.37
N ARG A 95 0.83 11.51 0.41
CA ARG A 95 2.04 12.18 0.93
C ARG A 95 2.95 11.23 1.72
N GLN A 96 2.40 10.24 2.42
CA GLN A 96 3.18 9.26 3.18
C GLN A 96 4.05 8.38 2.25
N LEU A 97 3.65 8.25 0.98
CA LEU A 97 4.33 7.45 -0.04
C LEU A 97 5.27 8.26 -0.94
N LEU A 98 5.52 9.54 -0.65
CA LEU A 98 6.39 10.42 -1.45
C LEU A 98 7.81 9.87 -1.68
N GLY A 99 8.30 9.03 -0.77
CA GLY A 99 9.60 8.37 -0.89
C GLY A 99 9.63 7.20 -1.90
N SER A 100 8.48 6.79 -2.45
CA SER A 100 8.32 5.66 -3.37
C SER A 100 7.67 6.11 -4.67
N GLN A 101 8.26 7.09 -5.35
CA GLN A 101 7.69 7.68 -6.57
C GLN A 101 7.54 6.68 -7.73
N LEU A 102 8.29 5.58 -7.71
CA LEU A 102 8.19 4.48 -8.68
C LEU A 102 7.04 3.50 -8.39
N LEU A 103 6.23 3.74 -7.35
CA LEU A 103 5.09 2.90 -7.03
C LEU A 103 4.11 2.88 -8.21
N GLU A 104 3.72 1.70 -8.66
CA GLU A 104 2.84 1.46 -9.81
C GLU A 104 1.46 0.97 -9.32
N GLU A 105 1.45 0.11 -8.30
CA GLU A 105 0.26 -0.53 -7.75
C GLU A 105 0.16 -0.33 -6.23
N LEU A 106 -1.00 0.14 -5.79
CA LEU A 106 -1.32 0.35 -4.37
C LEU A 106 -2.65 -0.33 -4.02
N LYS A 107 -2.61 -1.29 -3.10
CA LYS A 107 -3.82 -1.95 -2.57
C LYS A 107 -4.18 -1.37 -1.20
N LEU A 108 -5.43 -0.94 -1.06
CA LEU A 108 -6.02 -0.29 0.12
C LEU A 108 -7.33 -0.97 0.56
N ASN A 109 -7.64 -2.16 0.02
CA ASN A 109 -8.91 -2.87 0.29
C ASN A 109 -9.18 -3.01 1.79
N GLY A 110 -10.44 -2.89 2.21
CA GLY A 110 -10.85 -3.12 3.61
C GLY A 110 -10.17 -2.23 4.65
N ASN A 111 -9.72 -1.04 4.24
CA ASN A 111 -9.42 0.06 5.15
C ASN A 111 -10.67 0.92 5.37
N PHE A 112 -10.62 1.96 6.21
CA PHE A 112 -11.82 2.71 6.56
C PHE A 112 -11.55 4.22 6.56
N PHE A 113 -11.75 4.85 5.40
CA PHE A 113 -11.50 6.28 5.20
C PHE A 113 -12.76 7.14 5.36
N ASP A 114 -13.64 6.74 6.28
CA ASP A 114 -14.91 7.42 6.50
C ASP A 114 -14.72 8.92 6.78
N ASN A 115 -15.52 9.73 6.09
CA ASN A 115 -15.48 11.20 6.10
C ASN A 115 -14.16 11.86 5.64
N ALA A 116 -13.17 11.10 5.16
CA ALA A 116 -11.96 11.69 4.61
C ALA A 116 -12.25 12.39 3.28
N LYS A 117 -11.73 13.63 3.13
CA LYS A 117 -11.80 14.35 1.86
C LYS A 117 -10.85 13.73 0.85
N ILE A 118 -11.31 13.56 -0.39
CA ILE A 118 -10.52 12.93 -1.46
C ILE A 118 -9.26 13.72 -1.76
N GLU A 119 -9.31 15.07 -1.76
CA GLU A 119 -8.12 15.89 -1.94
C GLU A 119 -7.06 15.72 -0.84
N PHE A 120 -7.46 15.21 0.33
CA PHE A 120 -6.54 14.89 1.43
C PHE A 120 -5.90 13.51 1.23
N LEU A 121 -6.71 12.51 0.85
CA LEU A 121 -6.23 11.16 0.57
C LEU A 121 -5.28 11.15 -0.64
N PHE A 122 -5.66 11.84 -1.71
CA PHE A 122 -4.96 11.91 -2.98
C PHE A 122 -4.72 13.37 -3.38
N PRO A 123 -3.78 14.09 -2.74
CA PRO A 123 -3.51 15.47 -3.11
C PRO A 123 -2.97 15.54 -4.54
N GLU A 124 -3.61 16.33 -5.40
CA GLU A 124 -3.32 16.36 -6.84
C GLU A 124 -1.85 16.62 -7.15
N ALA A 125 -1.23 17.59 -6.47
CA ALA A 125 0.18 17.93 -6.63
C ALA A 125 1.12 16.74 -6.33
N ILE A 126 0.74 15.86 -5.41
CA ILE A 126 1.51 14.68 -5.04
C ILE A 126 1.26 13.57 -6.06
N PHE A 127 -0.01 13.39 -6.43
CA PHE A 127 -0.41 12.41 -7.43
C PHE A 127 0.31 12.62 -8.77
N GLN A 128 0.56 13.88 -9.15
CA GLN A 128 1.32 14.23 -10.36
C GLN A 128 2.80 13.83 -10.32
N LEU A 129 3.39 13.67 -9.13
CA LEU A 129 4.79 13.28 -8.92
C LEU A 129 5.00 11.77 -8.81
N MET A 130 3.91 11.00 -8.75
CA MET A 130 3.93 9.56 -8.52
C MET A 130 3.62 8.81 -9.81
N HIS A 131 4.21 7.63 -10.00
CA HIS A 131 3.91 6.72 -11.12
C HIS A 131 2.71 5.81 -10.87
N VAL A 132 2.01 5.97 -9.75
CA VAL A 132 0.94 5.04 -9.35
C VAL A 132 -0.25 5.18 -10.29
N TYR A 133 -0.63 4.07 -10.91
CA TYR A 133 -1.73 4.03 -11.88
C TYR A 133 -2.71 2.89 -11.60
N ARG A 134 -2.37 1.94 -10.72
CA ARG A 134 -3.27 0.86 -10.33
C ARG A 134 -3.62 0.96 -8.86
N PHE A 135 -4.91 0.94 -8.57
CA PHE A 135 -5.45 0.95 -7.22
C PHE A 135 -6.44 -0.18 -7.01
N GLU A 136 -6.41 -0.76 -5.82
CA GLU A 136 -7.49 -1.60 -5.31
C GLU A 136 -8.00 -0.97 -4.02
N MET A 137 -9.31 -0.75 -3.94
CA MET A 137 -9.95 -0.04 -2.81
C MET A 137 -11.35 -0.58 -2.50
N SER A 138 -11.55 -1.87 -2.75
CA SER A 138 -12.80 -2.55 -2.42
C SER A 138 -13.03 -2.50 -0.92
N ASP A 139 -14.27 -2.25 -0.51
CA ASP A 139 -14.67 -2.16 0.90
C ASP A 139 -13.89 -1.09 1.69
N THR A 140 -13.34 -0.08 1.00
CA THR A 140 -12.56 1.00 1.61
C THR A 140 -13.39 2.26 1.86
N PHE A 141 -14.36 2.50 0.99
CA PHE A 141 -15.18 3.71 0.92
C PHE A 141 -16.66 3.34 0.98
N ASN A 142 -17.49 4.23 1.53
CA ASN A 142 -18.92 4.13 1.26
C ASN A 142 -19.22 4.46 -0.22
N CYS A 143 -20.39 4.09 -0.72
CA CYS A 143 -20.67 4.18 -2.15
C CYS A 143 -20.67 5.63 -2.68
N MET A 144 -21.10 6.61 -1.85
CA MET A 144 -21.01 8.02 -2.23
C MET A 144 -19.56 8.48 -2.40
N GLN A 145 -18.70 8.16 -1.42
CA GLN A 145 -17.27 8.49 -1.49
C GLN A 145 -16.58 7.76 -2.64
N LEU A 146 -16.91 6.49 -2.89
CA LEU A 146 -16.34 5.74 -4.00
C LEU A 146 -16.70 6.40 -5.35
N ALA A 147 -17.94 6.84 -5.54
CA ALA A 147 -18.34 7.59 -6.73
C ALA A 147 -17.47 8.84 -6.92
N ASP A 148 -17.28 9.62 -5.85
CA ASP A 148 -16.46 10.83 -5.88
C ASP A 148 -14.98 10.53 -6.19
N VAL A 149 -14.42 9.44 -5.67
CA VAL A 149 -13.05 9.00 -5.96
C VAL A 149 -12.90 8.67 -7.45
N LEU A 150 -13.86 7.93 -8.01
CA LEU A 150 -13.83 7.56 -9.42
C LEU A 150 -14.00 8.79 -10.34
N LEU A 151 -14.85 9.74 -9.97
CA LEU A 151 -14.97 11.02 -10.67
C LEU A 151 -13.69 11.84 -10.57
N TYR A 152 -13.05 11.87 -9.40
CA TYR A 152 -11.78 12.54 -9.19
C TYR A 152 -10.68 11.94 -10.08
N PHE A 153 -10.54 10.62 -10.12
CA PHE A 153 -9.59 9.91 -10.98
C PHE A 153 -9.86 10.13 -12.47
N LYS A 154 -11.12 10.18 -12.88
CA LYS A 154 -11.50 10.54 -14.25
C LYS A 154 -11.12 11.98 -14.59
N LYS A 155 -11.33 12.92 -13.66
CA LYS A 155 -11.02 14.35 -13.85
C LYS A 155 -9.53 14.61 -14.06
N ILE A 156 -8.66 13.93 -13.31
CA ILE A 156 -7.20 14.10 -13.42
C ILE A 156 -6.61 13.45 -14.68
N ASN A 157 -7.43 12.82 -15.52
CA ASN A 157 -7.09 12.24 -16.83
C ASN A 157 -5.79 11.42 -16.82
N ARG A 158 -5.64 10.57 -15.80
CA ARG A 158 -4.62 9.55 -15.73
C ARG A 158 -5.27 8.23 -16.14
N ASN A 159 -4.55 7.37 -16.86
CA ASN A 159 -4.99 6.01 -17.17
C ASN A 159 -5.00 5.15 -15.89
N ILE A 160 -5.78 5.57 -14.90
CA ILE A 160 -5.91 4.91 -13.61
C ILE A 160 -6.82 3.71 -13.78
N ILE A 161 -6.33 2.58 -13.31
CA ILE A 161 -7.06 1.33 -13.28
C ILE A 161 -7.44 1.08 -11.83
N VAL A 162 -8.75 1.02 -11.57
CA VAL A 162 -9.28 0.57 -10.29
C VAL A 162 -9.78 -0.86 -10.47
N GLN A 163 -9.18 -1.82 -9.76
CA GLN A 163 -9.51 -3.23 -9.84
C GLN A 163 -10.23 -3.70 -8.59
N PHE A 164 -10.97 -4.81 -8.73
CA PHE A 164 -11.59 -5.54 -7.63
C PHE A 164 -11.01 -6.96 -7.59
N GLU A 165 -10.82 -7.53 -6.39
CA GLU A 165 -10.22 -8.87 -6.25
C GLU A 165 -11.18 -10.00 -6.67
N ASN A 166 -12.51 -9.79 -6.65
CA ASN A 166 -13.53 -10.77 -7.06
C ASN A 166 -14.83 -10.09 -7.54
N GLU A 167 -15.55 -10.67 -8.51
CA GLU A 167 -16.88 -10.19 -8.91
C GLU A 167 -17.85 -10.33 -7.74
N VAL A 168 -18.21 -9.20 -7.10
CA VAL A 168 -19.18 -9.21 -6.00
C VAL A 168 -20.56 -8.85 -6.55
N THR A 169 -21.41 -9.85 -6.71
CA THR A 169 -22.79 -9.69 -7.22
C THR A 169 -23.81 -9.41 -6.13
N ASN A 170 -23.46 -9.65 -4.86
CA ASN A 170 -24.39 -9.60 -3.72
C ASN A 170 -24.07 -8.48 -2.71
N SER A 171 -23.19 -7.53 -3.03
CA SER A 171 -22.91 -6.35 -2.20
C SER A 171 -23.11 -5.05 -2.99
N SER A 172 -23.27 -3.95 -2.25
CA SER A 172 -23.28 -2.62 -2.84
C SER A 172 -21.96 -2.35 -3.55
N ASN A 173 -22.04 -1.92 -4.82
CA ASN A 173 -20.88 -1.70 -5.65
C ASN A 173 -21.09 -0.59 -6.68
N ILE A 174 -19.99 -0.02 -7.15
CA ILE A 174 -19.97 0.92 -8.28
C ILE A 174 -19.02 0.37 -9.33
N PHE A 175 -19.56 0.05 -10.51
CA PHE A 175 -18.82 -0.57 -11.62
C PHE A 175 -18.04 -1.83 -11.21
N GLY A 176 -18.62 -2.65 -10.31
CA GLY A 176 -18.00 -3.88 -9.82
C GLY A 176 -17.02 -3.68 -8.66
N ILE A 177 -16.75 -2.44 -8.24
CA ILE A 177 -15.91 -2.15 -7.06
C ILE A 177 -16.82 -2.07 -5.83
N SER A 178 -16.62 -2.98 -4.88
CA SER A 178 -17.42 -3.06 -3.65
C SER A 178 -17.24 -1.80 -2.79
N CYS A 179 -18.34 -1.30 -2.23
CA CYS A 179 -18.38 -0.18 -1.30
C CYS A 179 -19.15 -0.54 -0.03
N VAL A 180 -18.83 0.15 1.07
CA VAL A 180 -19.43 -0.11 2.39
C VAL A 180 -20.75 0.65 2.50
N ASP A 181 -21.89 -0.05 2.41
CA ASP A 181 -23.20 0.52 2.71
C ASP A 181 -23.75 -0.02 4.04
N ALA A 182 -24.50 0.81 4.78
CA ALA A 182 -25.10 0.44 6.06
C ALA A 182 -26.09 -0.72 5.91
N SER A 183 -26.72 -0.87 4.74
CA SER A 183 -27.62 -1.97 4.38
C SER A 183 -26.92 -3.34 4.30
N ASP A 184 -25.62 -3.38 4.02
CA ASP A 184 -24.86 -4.62 3.81
C ASP A 184 -24.40 -5.26 5.13
N THR A 185 -24.72 -4.66 6.28
CA THR A 185 -24.35 -5.14 7.63
C THR A 185 -25.48 -5.91 8.34
N SER A 186 -26.46 -6.44 7.60
CA SER A 186 -27.61 -7.19 8.13
C SER A 186 -27.40 -8.70 8.24
#